data_AF-A0AAV2L751-F1
#
_entry.id   AF-A0AAV2L751-F1
#
_cell.length_a   1.000
_cell.length_b   1.000
_cell.length_c   1.000
_cell.angle_alpha   90.00
_cell.angle_beta   90.00
_cell.angle_gamma   90.00
#
_symmetry.space_group_name_H-M   'P 1'
#
loop_
_entity.id
_entity.type
_entity.pdbx_description
1 polymer ?
#
loop_
_entity_poly.entity_id
_entity_poly.type
_entity_poly.pdbx_seq_one_letter_code
_entity_poly.pdbx_strand_id
1 'polypeptide(L)'
;MRGANAGVQRKIKDVYPNAHYIHCYAHQLNLIMQQATAHISNVRNFFSDLGGFASFFSRSPKRTAVLDKTVARRLPTSSNVRWNFHSRAINTVFEQRDDLIQCFENIRDSGDFDSNTIREAGAMAMLLEHQDFKFFLELFHHIMPLVDLLYAKLQKKNIDAVHIKRSIQPFEQDIQNIRNSLHSMSEQSSGSLTAKRRRVLSSEDRQSAAEEICNTILRHTRERFNFTDHLVCATLLQGDRFEEHHGSFPEEVLQSTLKAYPMLNGSKLKTELSLIYSKAEFRACCGAVDLFQLFMENNLQDVFSETGERKGLCGLLLSGRMNETGAGDLRKLQNSPPRNIELPSSTLSGRLNP
;
A
#
# COMPACT_ATOMS: atom_id res chain seq x y z
N MET A 1 8.97 -6.93 -1.03
CA MET A 1 10.00 -7.70 -0.29
C MET A 1 10.95 -6.72 0.40
N ARG A 2 11.00 -6.71 1.74
CA ARG A 2 12.02 -6.01 2.53
C ARG A 2 13.02 -7.06 3.05
N GLY A 3 14.20 -7.11 2.47
CA GLY A 3 15.31 -7.92 2.98
C GLY A 3 16.47 -7.00 3.32
N ALA A 4 16.85 -6.92 4.59
CA ALA A 4 17.95 -6.05 5.08
C ALA A 4 19.30 -6.37 4.41
N ASN A 5 19.45 -7.60 3.90
CA ASN A 5 20.73 -8.12 3.42
C ASN A 5 20.74 -8.39 1.89
N ALA A 6 19.62 -8.26 1.19
CA ALA A 6 19.51 -8.54 -0.26
C ALA A 6 18.31 -7.90 -0.99
N GLY A 7 17.56 -7.01 -0.34
CA GLY A 7 16.34 -6.41 -0.89
C GLY A 7 16.60 -5.41 -2.01
N VAL A 8 15.61 -5.21 -2.89
CA VAL A 8 15.62 -4.24 -3.99
C VAL A 8 16.03 -2.84 -3.51
N GLN A 9 15.54 -2.43 -2.33
CA GLN A 9 15.93 -1.17 -1.68
C GLN A 9 17.44 -1.03 -1.48
N ARG A 10 18.13 -2.07 -1.02
CA ARG A 10 19.59 -2.02 -0.76
C ARG A 10 20.35 -1.93 -2.07
N LYS A 11 19.97 -2.74 -3.07
CA LYS A 11 20.55 -2.67 -4.41
C LYS A 11 20.36 -1.30 -5.08
N ILE A 12 19.20 -0.67 -4.87
CA ILE A 12 18.97 0.71 -5.33
C ILE A 12 19.87 1.66 -4.56
N LYS A 13 19.95 1.58 -3.22
CA LYS A 13 20.80 2.47 -2.42
C LYS A 13 22.29 2.32 -2.67
N ASP A 14 22.76 1.12 -3.02
CA ASP A 14 24.16 0.86 -3.35
C ASP A 14 24.56 1.58 -4.65
N VAL A 15 23.63 1.74 -5.60
CA VAL A 15 23.84 2.49 -6.85
C VAL A 15 23.46 3.97 -6.71
N TYR A 16 22.48 4.28 -5.85
CA TYR A 16 21.89 5.59 -5.65
C TYR A 16 21.80 5.90 -4.14
N PRO A 17 22.89 6.38 -3.50
CA PRO A 17 22.93 6.58 -2.04
C PRO A 17 21.85 7.55 -1.52
N ASN A 18 21.50 8.54 -2.35
CA ASN A 18 20.53 9.59 -2.03
C ASN A 18 19.09 9.24 -2.49
N ALA A 19 18.86 8.04 -3.01
CA ALA A 19 17.54 7.59 -3.42
C ALA A 19 16.59 7.45 -2.22
N HIS A 20 15.43 8.11 -2.30
CA HIS A 20 14.31 7.83 -1.42
C HIS A 20 13.51 6.65 -1.97
N TYR A 21 13.67 5.50 -1.32
CA TYR A 21 12.90 4.30 -1.65
C TYR A 21 11.48 4.40 -1.08
N ILE A 22 10.50 4.58 -1.97
CA ILE A 22 9.09 4.75 -1.63
C ILE A 22 8.32 3.60 -2.26
N HIS A 23 7.53 2.86 -1.48
CA HIS A 23 6.53 1.97 -2.06
C HIS A 23 5.31 2.75 -2.49
N CYS A 24 4.57 2.27 -3.50
CA CYS A 24 3.29 2.88 -3.86
C CYS A 24 2.39 2.99 -2.62
N TYR A 25 1.63 4.09 -2.55
CA TYR A 25 0.88 4.45 -1.35
C TYR A 25 -0.14 3.39 -0.93
N ALA A 26 -0.79 2.72 -1.89
CA ALA A 26 -1.64 1.56 -1.64
C ALA A 26 -0.87 0.38 -0.99
N HIS A 27 0.39 0.15 -1.39
CA HIS A 27 1.24 -0.86 -0.74
C HIS A 27 1.71 -0.44 0.64
N GLN A 28 1.99 0.86 0.86
CA GLN A 28 2.30 1.38 2.20
C GLN A 28 1.16 1.08 3.17
N LEU A 29 -0.08 1.30 2.76
CA LEU A 29 -1.26 0.97 3.55
C LEU A 29 -1.35 -0.53 3.88
N ASN A 30 -1.12 -1.40 2.90
CA ASN A 30 -1.08 -2.85 3.15
C ASN A 30 0.02 -3.22 4.18
N LEU A 31 1.20 -2.60 4.09
CA LEU A 31 2.27 -2.84 5.07
C LEU A 31 1.91 -2.35 6.47
N ILE A 32 1.22 -1.21 6.59
CA ILE A 32 0.73 -0.69 7.87
C ILE A 32 -0.19 -1.72 8.53
N MET A 33 -1.16 -2.25 7.79
CA MET A 33 -2.11 -3.24 8.31
C MET A 33 -1.43 -4.55 8.70
N GLN A 34 -0.49 -5.04 7.90
CA GLN A 34 0.29 -6.23 8.25
C GLN A 34 1.10 -6.04 9.53
N GLN A 35 1.73 -4.89 9.70
CA GLN A 35 2.51 -4.59 10.91
C GLN A 35 1.61 -4.43 12.14
N ALA A 36 0.49 -3.71 11.99
CA ALA A 36 -0.48 -3.50 13.06
C ALA A 36 -1.12 -4.80 13.57
N THR A 37 -1.22 -5.83 12.73
CA THR A 37 -1.90 -7.08 13.08
C THR A 37 -0.95 -8.22 13.45
N ALA A 38 0.31 -8.16 13.04
CA ALA A 38 1.29 -9.22 13.30
C ALA A 38 1.92 -9.20 14.70
N HIS A 39 2.05 -8.02 15.33
CA HIS A 39 2.79 -7.87 16.58
C HIS A 39 1.98 -8.30 17.82
N ILE A 40 0.65 -8.28 17.76
CA ILE A 40 -0.23 -8.72 18.85
C ILE A 40 -0.66 -10.16 18.62
N SER A 41 -0.26 -11.06 19.51
CA SER A 41 -0.51 -12.50 19.36
C SER A 41 -2.00 -12.85 19.23
N ASN A 42 -2.87 -12.18 19.97
CA ASN A 42 -4.32 -12.44 19.94
C ASN A 42 -4.94 -12.06 18.59
N VAL A 43 -4.52 -10.92 18.04
CA VAL A 43 -4.96 -10.44 16.72
C VAL A 43 -4.45 -11.36 15.62
N ARG A 44 -3.19 -11.80 15.72
CA ARG A 44 -2.62 -12.77 14.79
C ARG A 44 -3.39 -14.09 14.80
N ASN A 45 -3.78 -14.57 15.99
CA ASN A 45 -4.61 -15.77 16.11
C ASN A 45 -5.99 -15.55 15.49
N PHE A 46 -6.63 -14.40 15.75
CA PHE A 46 -7.91 -14.03 15.11
C PHE A 46 -7.85 -14.09 13.58
N PHE A 47 -6.81 -13.53 12.95
CA PHE A 47 -6.66 -13.61 11.48
C PHE A 47 -6.35 -15.02 10.98
N SER A 48 -5.62 -15.82 11.76
CA SER A 48 -5.40 -17.24 11.46
C SER A 48 -6.70 -18.03 11.52
N ASP A 49 -7.52 -17.79 12.55
CA ASP A 49 -8.83 -18.38 12.75
C ASP A 49 -9.78 -18.00 11.61
N LEU A 50 -9.79 -16.72 11.22
CA LEU A 50 -10.57 -16.23 10.07
C LEU A 50 -10.20 -16.95 8.76
N GLY A 51 -8.90 -17.13 8.50
CA GLY A 51 -8.41 -17.91 7.36
C GLY A 51 -8.76 -19.40 7.44
N GLY A 52 -8.91 -19.92 8.66
CA GLY A 52 -9.36 -21.28 8.96
C GLY A 52 -10.74 -21.58 8.38
N PHE A 53 -11.70 -20.65 8.48
CA PHE A 53 -13.05 -20.85 7.92
C PHE A 53 -13.02 -21.03 6.40
N ALA A 54 -12.34 -20.14 5.67
CA ALA A 54 -12.23 -20.26 4.22
C ALA A 54 -11.50 -21.55 3.80
N SER A 55 -10.48 -21.94 4.56
CA SER A 55 -9.73 -23.19 4.34
C SER A 55 -10.57 -24.44 4.61
N PHE A 56 -11.45 -24.40 5.62
CA PHE A 56 -12.34 -25.50 5.96
C PHE A 56 -13.27 -25.86 4.81
N PHE A 57 -13.87 -24.86 4.16
CA PHE A 57 -14.79 -25.06 3.04
C PHE A 57 -14.05 -25.42 1.75
N SER A 58 -12.95 -24.74 1.43
CA SER A 58 -12.22 -24.97 0.17
C SER A 58 -11.63 -26.38 0.03
N ARG A 59 -11.39 -27.07 1.15
CA ARG A 59 -10.86 -28.45 1.18
C ARG A 59 -11.88 -29.52 0.81
N SER A 60 -13.17 -29.20 0.70
CA SER A 60 -14.21 -30.19 0.37
C SER A 60 -15.37 -29.58 -0.42
N PRO A 61 -15.66 -30.09 -1.64
CA PRO A 61 -16.85 -29.72 -2.39
C PRO A 61 -18.15 -29.99 -1.62
N LYS A 62 -18.21 -31.07 -0.83
CA LYS A 62 -19.38 -31.41 0.00
C LYS A 62 -19.63 -30.35 1.06
N ARG A 63 -18.58 -29.88 1.77
CA ARG A 63 -18.70 -28.78 2.76
C ARG A 63 -19.09 -27.47 2.09
N THR A 64 -18.51 -27.20 0.92
CA THR A 64 -18.81 -26.03 0.09
C THR A 64 -20.28 -25.98 -0.34
N ALA A 65 -20.90 -27.13 -0.66
CA ALA A 65 -22.32 -27.21 -0.99
C ALA A 65 -23.24 -26.87 0.21
N VAL A 66 -22.86 -27.27 1.43
CA VAL A 66 -23.60 -26.88 2.64
C VAL A 66 -23.51 -25.38 2.88
N LEU A 67 -22.33 -24.78 2.65
CA LEU A 67 -22.15 -23.33 2.72
C LEU A 67 -23.02 -22.59 1.71
N ASP A 68 -23.11 -23.04 0.46
CA ASP A 68 -24.00 -22.41 -0.55
C ASP A 68 -25.45 -22.40 -0.12
N LYS A 69 -25.89 -23.54 0.41
CA LYS A 69 -27.28 -23.73 0.82
C LYS A 69 -27.66 -22.84 2.01
N THR A 70 -26.71 -22.56 2.90
CA THR A 70 -26.98 -21.88 4.18
C THR A 70 -26.67 -20.39 4.12
N VAL A 71 -25.56 -20.00 3.47
CA VAL A 71 -24.98 -18.66 3.59
C VAL A 71 -25.10 -17.86 2.28
N ALA A 72 -25.33 -18.50 1.13
CA ALA A 72 -25.49 -17.90 -0.21
C ALA A 72 -24.38 -16.92 -0.68
N ARG A 73 -23.33 -16.69 0.12
CA ARG A 73 -22.15 -15.89 -0.16
C ARG A 73 -20.90 -16.69 0.18
N ARG A 74 -19.85 -16.52 -0.62
CA ARG A 74 -18.58 -17.24 -0.46
C ARG A 74 -17.61 -16.45 0.41
N LEU A 75 -16.99 -17.14 1.36
CA LEU A 75 -15.84 -16.62 2.09
C LEU A 75 -14.61 -16.56 1.16
N PRO A 76 -14.05 -15.38 0.90
CA PRO A 76 -12.84 -15.29 0.11
C PRO A 76 -11.66 -15.86 0.90
N THR A 77 -10.77 -16.60 0.21
CA THR A 77 -9.52 -17.06 0.81
C THR A 77 -8.64 -15.86 1.14
N SER A 78 -8.08 -15.82 2.35
CA SER A 78 -7.17 -14.77 2.78
C SER A 78 -5.92 -14.75 1.89
N SER A 79 -5.41 -13.55 1.62
CA SER A 79 -4.16 -13.38 0.89
C SER A 79 -3.19 -12.52 1.68
N ASN A 80 -1.97 -13.00 1.90
CA ASN A 80 -0.92 -12.24 2.61
C ASN A 80 -0.49 -10.97 1.85
N VAL A 81 -0.89 -10.82 0.58
CA VAL A 81 -0.43 -9.75 -0.30
C VAL A 81 -1.43 -8.60 -0.41
N ARG A 82 -2.72 -8.84 -0.20
CA ARG A 82 -3.79 -7.87 -0.43
C ARG A 82 -4.80 -7.85 0.72
N TRP A 83 -4.84 -6.73 1.42
CA TRP A 83 -5.70 -6.53 2.59
C TRP A 83 -7.20 -6.60 2.26
N ASN A 84 -7.59 -6.22 1.04
CA ASN A 84 -8.99 -6.29 0.58
C ASN A 84 -9.63 -7.70 0.72
N PHE A 85 -8.84 -8.77 0.68
CA PHE A 85 -9.35 -10.13 0.93
C PHE A 85 -9.72 -10.35 2.40
N HIS A 86 -8.90 -9.82 3.32
CA HIS A 86 -9.21 -9.84 4.75
C HIS A 86 -10.43 -8.99 5.05
N SER A 87 -10.55 -7.80 4.44
CA SER A 87 -11.74 -6.94 4.58
C SER A 87 -13.03 -7.67 4.21
N ARG A 88 -13.08 -8.26 3.00
CA ARG A 88 -14.25 -9.02 2.56
C ARG A 88 -14.55 -10.22 3.47
N ALA A 89 -13.52 -10.95 3.91
CA ALA A 89 -13.70 -12.08 4.82
C ALA A 89 -14.29 -11.63 6.17
N ILE A 90 -13.74 -10.56 6.76
CA ILE A 90 -14.23 -9.98 8.03
C ILE A 90 -15.71 -9.58 7.89
N ASN A 91 -16.05 -8.81 6.86
CA ASN A 91 -17.42 -8.32 6.68
C ASN A 91 -18.39 -9.47 6.41
N THR A 92 -17.99 -10.48 5.62
CA THR A 92 -18.83 -11.65 5.36
C THR A 92 -19.07 -12.46 6.64
N VAL A 93 -18.03 -12.70 7.44
CA VAL A 93 -18.17 -13.43 8.72
C VAL A 93 -18.96 -12.64 9.74
N PHE A 94 -18.84 -11.32 9.77
CA PHE A 94 -19.63 -10.46 10.66
C PHE A 94 -21.11 -10.45 10.28
N GLU A 95 -21.43 -10.23 8.99
CA GLU A 95 -22.81 -10.18 8.49
C GLU A 95 -23.54 -11.53 8.58
N GLN A 96 -22.81 -12.63 8.38
CA GLN A 96 -23.38 -13.98 8.25
C GLN A 96 -22.97 -14.90 9.39
N ARG A 97 -22.62 -14.34 10.55
CA ARG A 97 -22.08 -15.11 11.68
C ARG A 97 -23.04 -16.21 12.11
N ASP A 98 -24.31 -15.87 12.29
CA ASP A 98 -25.32 -16.79 12.82
C ASP A 98 -25.64 -17.89 11.77
N ASP A 99 -25.70 -17.53 10.48
CA ASP A 99 -25.83 -18.50 9.40
C ASP A 99 -24.61 -19.45 9.30
N LEU A 100 -23.40 -18.94 9.56
CA LEU A 100 -22.18 -19.74 9.60
C LEU A 100 -22.18 -20.71 10.80
N ILE A 101 -22.64 -20.27 11.98
CA ILE A 101 -22.83 -21.14 13.15
C ILE A 101 -23.78 -22.28 12.77
N GLN A 102 -24.96 -21.95 12.23
CA GLN A 102 -25.94 -22.94 11.80
C GLN A 102 -25.36 -23.88 10.72
N CYS A 103 -24.57 -23.35 9.78
CA CYS A 103 -23.88 -24.15 8.77
C CYS A 103 -22.95 -25.18 9.40
N PHE A 104 -22.15 -24.79 10.40
CA PHE A 104 -21.24 -25.70 11.10
C PHE A 104 -21.98 -26.73 11.95
N GLU A 105 -23.08 -26.35 12.61
CA GLU A 105 -23.94 -27.27 13.34
C GLU A 105 -24.61 -28.29 12.42
N ASN A 106 -25.11 -27.86 11.26
CA ASN A 106 -25.64 -28.76 10.24
C ASN A 106 -24.60 -29.79 9.78
N ILE A 107 -23.34 -29.37 9.58
CA ILE A 107 -22.25 -30.28 9.22
C ILE A 107 -21.98 -31.28 10.36
N ARG A 108 -21.98 -30.80 11.61
CA ARG A 108 -21.76 -31.63 12.81
C ARG A 108 -22.85 -32.69 12.97
N ASP A 109 -24.10 -32.31 12.75
CA ASP A 109 -25.28 -33.11 13.12
C ASP A 109 -25.82 -33.97 11.96
N SER A 110 -25.37 -33.71 10.71
CA SER A 110 -25.82 -34.45 9.51
C SER A 110 -25.44 -35.94 9.47
N GLY A 111 -24.46 -36.40 10.27
CA GLY A 111 -23.95 -37.78 10.24
C GLY A 111 -23.20 -38.17 8.95
N ASP A 112 -23.07 -37.24 8.02
CA ASP A 112 -22.68 -37.46 6.63
C ASP A 112 -21.19 -37.19 6.36
N PHE A 113 -20.45 -36.82 7.41
CA PHE A 113 -19.05 -36.39 7.34
C PHE A 113 -18.17 -37.25 8.24
N ASP A 114 -16.87 -37.29 7.94
CA ASP A 114 -15.91 -37.99 8.78
C ASP A 114 -15.75 -37.32 10.16
N SER A 115 -15.27 -38.09 11.13
CA SER A 115 -15.11 -37.65 12.52
C SER A 115 -14.22 -36.42 12.68
N ASN A 116 -13.22 -36.22 11.81
CA ASN A 116 -12.38 -35.02 11.85
C ASN A 116 -13.16 -33.80 11.39
N THR A 117 -13.92 -33.90 10.29
CA THR A 117 -14.80 -32.82 9.81
C THR A 117 -15.82 -32.41 10.87
N ILE A 118 -16.49 -33.38 11.50
CA ILE A 118 -17.51 -33.13 12.54
C ILE A 118 -16.90 -32.37 13.72
N ARG A 119 -15.72 -32.82 14.19
CA ARG A 119 -15.01 -32.16 15.30
C ARG A 119 -14.52 -30.77 14.93
N GLU A 120 -13.98 -30.59 13.73
CA GLU A 120 -13.50 -29.29 13.23
C GLU A 120 -14.67 -28.31 13.07
N ALA A 121 -15.80 -28.73 12.51
CA ALA A 121 -17.02 -27.92 12.41
C ALA A 121 -17.53 -27.48 13.79
N GLY A 122 -17.60 -28.40 14.75
CA GLY A 122 -17.97 -28.06 16.13
C GLY A 122 -17.04 -27.02 16.76
N ALA A 123 -15.72 -27.14 16.55
CA ALA A 123 -14.75 -26.17 17.05
C ALA A 123 -14.91 -24.79 16.37
N MET A 124 -15.23 -24.74 15.08
CA MET A 124 -15.48 -23.50 14.33
C MET A 124 -16.76 -22.80 14.80
N ALA A 125 -17.83 -23.54 15.08
CA ALA A 125 -19.06 -22.97 15.67
C ALA A 125 -18.77 -22.33 17.03
N MET A 126 -18.08 -23.05 17.92
CA MET A 126 -17.69 -22.51 19.24
C MET A 126 -16.77 -21.28 19.14
N LEU A 127 -15.91 -21.23 18.12
CA LEU A 127 -15.02 -20.09 17.88
C LEU A 127 -15.80 -18.83 17.48
N LEU A 128 -16.83 -18.95 16.64
CA LEU A 128 -17.69 -17.83 16.24
C LEU A 128 -18.47 -17.24 17.42
N GLU A 129 -18.78 -18.05 18.43
CA GLU A 129 -19.45 -17.60 19.66
C GLU A 129 -18.48 -17.02 20.71
N HIS A 130 -17.19 -17.29 20.57
CA HIS A 130 -16.16 -16.90 21.53
C HIS A 130 -16.07 -15.38 21.67
N GLN A 131 -16.08 -14.88 22.91
CA GLN A 131 -16.14 -13.44 23.21
C GLN A 131 -14.96 -12.66 22.61
N ASP A 132 -13.74 -13.20 22.69
CA ASP A 132 -12.57 -12.54 22.11
C ASP A 132 -12.67 -12.47 20.57
N PHE A 133 -13.20 -13.51 19.94
CA PHE A 133 -13.35 -13.54 18.48
C PHE A 133 -14.39 -12.51 18.04
N LYS A 134 -15.54 -12.45 18.71
CA LYS A 134 -16.59 -11.45 18.44
C LYS A 134 -16.07 -10.03 18.62
N PHE A 135 -15.34 -9.76 19.69
CA PHE A 135 -14.75 -8.43 19.95
C PHE A 135 -13.81 -8.01 18.82
N PHE A 136 -12.85 -8.86 18.43
CA PHE A 136 -11.93 -8.52 17.33
C PHE A 136 -12.65 -8.46 15.98
N LEU A 137 -13.64 -9.31 15.75
CA LEU A 137 -14.46 -9.28 14.54
C LEU A 137 -15.18 -7.94 14.40
N GLU A 138 -15.81 -7.47 15.49
CA GLU A 138 -16.49 -6.18 15.53
C GLU A 138 -15.52 -5.01 15.35
N LEU A 139 -14.37 -5.02 16.06
CA LEU A 139 -13.33 -4.00 15.90
C LEU A 139 -12.87 -3.88 14.44
N PHE A 140 -12.52 -5.01 13.83
CA PHE A 140 -12.05 -4.99 12.45
C PHE A 140 -13.17 -4.68 11.47
N HIS A 141 -14.42 -5.08 11.73
CA HIS A 141 -15.56 -4.67 10.91
C HIS A 141 -15.71 -3.14 10.83
N HIS A 142 -15.38 -2.41 11.90
CA HIS A 142 -15.36 -0.95 11.89
C HIS A 142 -14.11 -0.36 11.20
N ILE A 143 -12.94 -1.00 11.34
CA ILE A 143 -11.68 -0.49 10.75
C ILE A 143 -11.61 -0.75 9.24
N MET A 144 -12.07 -1.92 8.77
CA MET A 144 -11.87 -2.37 7.37
C MET A 144 -12.46 -1.42 6.31
N PRO A 145 -13.69 -0.88 6.47
CA PRO A 145 -14.25 0.07 5.50
C PRO A 145 -13.40 1.32 5.32
N LEU A 146 -12.79 1.82 6.41
CA LEU A 146 -11.89 2.98 6.37
C LEU A 146 -10.62 2.67 5.58
N VAL A 147 -10.06 1.48 5.79
CA VAL A 147 -8.87 1.01 5.08
C VAL A 147 -9.16 0.82 3.60
N ASP A 148 -10.30 0.21 3.24
CA ASP A 148 -10.69 0.00 1.84
C ASP A 148 -10.94 1.33 1.11
N LEU A 149 -11.61 2.28 1.78
CA LEU A 149 -11.84 3.62 1.24
C LEU A 149 -10.51 4.35 0.98
N LEU A 150 -9.59 4.32 1.95
CA LEU A 150 -8.28 4.93 1.77
C LEU A 150 -7.48 4.22 0.67
N TYR A 151 -7.52 2.89 0.62
CA TYR A 151 -6.86 2.11 -0.43
C TYR A 151 -7.34 2.52 -1.82
N ALA A 152 -8.66 2.65 -2.01
CA ALA A 152 -9.25 3.08 -3.27
C ALA A 152 -8.83 4.50 -3.68
N LYS A 153 -8.72 5.43 -2.71
CA LYS A 153 -8.19 6.79 -2.96
C LYS A 153 -6.71 6.75 -3.36
N LEU A 154 -5.90 5.94 -2.68
CA LEU A 154 -4.46 5.81 -2.91
C LEU A 154 -4.07 4.98 -4.14
N GLN A 155 -5.03 4.33 -4.82
CA GLN A 155 -4.79 3.58 -6.05
C GLN A 155 -4.97 4.43 -7.33
N LYS A 156 -5.50 5.66 -7.21
CA LYS A 156 -5.68 6.54 -8.38
C LYS A 156 -4.33 6.91 -9.00
N LYS A 157 -4.27 7.00 -10.34
CA LYS A 157 -3.02 7.29 -11.08
C LYS A 157 -2.48 8.71 -10.85
N ASN A 158 -3.38 9.67 -10.64
CA ASN A 158 -3.03 11.09 -10.49
C ASN A 158 -3.18 11.52 -9.03
N ILE A 159 -2.27 11.03 -8.18
CA ILE A 159 -2.21 11.42 -6.77
C ILE A 159 -1.20 12.55 -6.62
N ASP A 160 -1.65 13.67 -6.04
CA ASP A 160 -0.79 14.76 -5.61
C ASP A 160 -0.65 14.80 -4.08
N ALA A 161 0.32 15.57 -3.58
CA ALA A 161 0.60 15.68 -2.15
C ALA A 161 -0.60 16.21 -1.34
N VAL A 162 -1.41 17.09 -1.94
CA VAL A 162 -2.59 17.69 -1.31
C VAL A 162 -3.70 16.65 -1.13
N HIS A 163 -3.92 15.82 -2.15
CA HIS A 163 -4.90 14.74 -2.16
C HIS A 163 -4.56 13.67 -1.14
N ILE A 164 -3.27 13.32 -0.98
CA ILE A 164 -2.82 12.41 0.08
C ILE A 164 -3.16 13.00 1.43
N LYS A 165 -2.76 14.25 1.70
CA LYS A 165 -3.02 14.88 2.99
C LYS A 165 -4.52 14.95 3.30
N ARG A 166 -5.34 15.34 2.32
CA ARG A 166 -6.81 15.37 2.45
C ARG A 166 -7.45 13.99 2.59
N SER A 167 -6.78 12.92 2.16
CA SER A 167 -7.28 11.54 2.31
C SER A 167 -6.86 10.91 3.64
N ILE A 168 -5.65 11.23 4.11
CA ILE A 168 -5.07 10.70 5.34
C ILE A 168 -5.67 11.37 6.58
N GLN A 169 -5.93 12.68 6.55
CA GLN A 169 -6.50 13.41 7.70
C GLN A 169 -7.84 12.83 8.17
N PRO A 170 -8.86 12.61 7.30
CA PRO A 170 -10.10 11.97 7.72
C PRO A 170 -9.87 10.54 8.23
N PHE A 171 -9.01 9.77 7.56
CA PHE A 171 -8.69 8.41 8.00
C PHE A 171 -8.10 8.37 9.42
N GLU A 172 -7.17 9.28 9.74
CA GLU A 172 -6.62 9.38 11.09
C GLU A 172 -7.69 9.76 12.12
N GLN A 173 -8.58 10.69 11.77
CA GLN A 173 -9.67 11.09 12.64
C GLN A 173 -10.66 9.95 12.89
N ASP A 174 -11.04 9.21 11.86
CA ASP A 174 -11.98 8.09 11.96
C ASP A 174 -11.39 6.95 12.80
N ILE A 175 -10.10 6.62 12.63
CA ILE A 175 -9.41 5.64 13.48
C ILE A 175 -9.32 6.11 14.93
N GLN A 176 -9.08 7.41 15.16
CA GLN A 176 -9.08 7.97 16.50
C GLN A 176 -10.48 7.93 17.14
N ASN A 177 -11.54 8.15 16.36
CA ASN A 177 -12.92 8.03 16.83
C ASN A 177 -13.23 6.58 17.25
N ILE A 178 -12.85 5.59 16.43
CA ILE A 178 -12.97 4.16 16.79
C ILE A 178 -12.25 3.90 18.12
N ARG A 179 -11.00 4.35 18.25
CA ARG A 179 -10.20 4.20 19.48
C ARG A 179 -10.93 4.76 20.71
N ASN A 180 -11.50 5.96 20.59
CA ASN A 180 -12.19 6.62 21.70
C ASN A 180 -13.51 5.91 22.07
N SER A 181 -14.18 5.28 21.09
CA SER A 181 -15.44 4.55 21.30
C SER A 181 -15.27 3.12 21.82
N LEU A 182 -14.05 2.58 21.84
CA LEU A 182 -13.76 1.18 22.24
C LEU A 182 -14.36 0.77 23.60
N HIS A 183 -14.42 1.67 24.58
CA HIS A 183 -15.00 1.37 25.90
C HIS A 183 -16.50 0.99 25.81
N SER A 184 -17.22 1.55 24.83
CA SER A 184 -18.65 1.24 24.61
C SER A 184 -18.87 -0.12 23.94
N MET A 185 -17.91 -0.58 23.13
CA MET A 185 -17.95 -1.88 22.46
C MET A 185 -17.77 -3.05 23.46
N SER A 186 -17.01 -2.82 24.54
CA SER A 186 -16.77 -3.87 25.55
C SER A 186 -18.00 -4.17 26.41
N GLU A 187 -18.85 -3.17 26.69
CA GLU A 187 -20.01 -3.33 27.57
C GLU A 187 -21.15 -4.13 26.91
N GLN A 188 -21.36 -3.99 25.60
CA GLN A 188 -22.41 -4.71 24.85
C GLN A 188 -22.14 -6.21 24.71
N SER A 189 -20.90 -6.66 24.90
CA SER A 189 -20.49 -8.06 24.82
C SER A 189 -20.71 -8.83 26.13
N SER A 190 -21.19 -8.18 27.19
CA SER A 190 -21.31 -8.74 28.55
C SER A 190 -22.60 -9.55 28.74
N GLY A 191 -22.75 -10.64 27.99
CA GLY A 191 -23.80 -11.64 28.18
C GLY A 191 -23.27 -12.93 28.80
N SER A 192 -23.73 -13.23 30.03
CA SER A 192 -23.69 -14.49 30.79
C SER A 192 -22.36 -15.27 30.86
N LEU A 193 -21.68 -15.17 32.00
CA LEU A 193 -20.53 -15.98 32.38
C LEU A 193 -20.97 -17.42 32.70
N THR A 194 -20.76 -18.37 31.77
CA THR A 194 -20.59 -19.77 32.14
C THR A 194 -19.57 -20.47 31.23
N ALA A 195 -18.92 -21.49 31.80
CA ALA A 195 -17.98 -22.44 31.22
C ALA A 195 -16.48 -22.04 31.13
N LYS A 196 -15.75 -22.52 32.14
CA LYS A 196 -14.30 -22.74 32.15
C LYS A 196 -13.87 -23.58 30.93
N ARG A 197 -13.34 -22.98 29.86
CA ARG A 197 -12.40 -23.62 28.91
C ARG A 197 -11.85 -22.57 27.91
N ARG A 198 -10.52 -22.55 27.77
CA ARG A 198 -9.67 -21.54 27.08
C ARG A 198 -9.58 -20.21 27.84
N ARG A 199 -8.37 -19.65 27.97
CA ARG A 199 -8.13 -18.37 28.66
C ARG A 199 -8.81 -17.26 27.86
N VAL A 200 -10.05 -16.91 28.22
CA VAL A 200 -10.73 -15.71 27.72
C VAL A 200 -9.94 -14.50 28.21
N LEU A 201 -9.65 -13.56 27.32
CA LEU A 201 -8.97 -12.32 27.68
C LEU A 201 -9.84 -11.48 28.62
N SER A 202 -9.20 -10.76 29.55
CA SER A 202 -9.93 -9.76 30.32
C SER A 202 -10.53 -8.70 29.40
N SER A 203 -11.61 -8.04 29.84
CA SER A 203 -12.11 -6.82 29.18
C SER A 203 -10.98 -5.81 28.96
N GLU A 204 -10.12 -5.64 29.97
CA GLU A 204 -8.97 -4.74 29.94
C GLU A 204 -7.91 -5.18 28.91
N ASP A 205 -7.65 -6.48 28.79
CA ASP A 205 -6.67 -7.01 27.82
C ASP A 205 -7.16 -6.84 26.38
N ARG A 206 -8.46 -7.04 26.14
CA ARG A 206 -9.10 -6.81 24.84
C ARG A 206 -9.02 -5.34 24.45
N GLN A 207 -9.34 -4.46 25.39
CA GLN A 207 -9.26 -3.02 25.23
C GLN A 207 -7.84 -2.55 24.94
N SER A 208 -6.86 -3.00 25.73
CA SER A 208 -5.45 -2.68 25.54
C SER A 208 -4.94 -3.13 24.17
N ALA A 209 -5.31 -4.34 23.74
CA ALA A 209 -4.98 -4.83 22.40
C ALA A 209 -5.60 -3.96 21.30
N ALA A 210 -6.88 -3.58 21.43
CA ALA A 210 -7.56 -2.73 20.45
C ALA A 210 -6.93 -1.33 20.36
N GLU A 211 -6.60 -0.72 21.50
CA GLU A 211 -5.90 0.57 21.54
C GLU A 211 -4.53 0.49 20.88
N GLU A 212 -3.77 -0.57 21.15
CA GLU A 212 -2.46 -0.77 20.54
C GLU A 212 -2.54 -0.94 19.01
N ILE A 213 -3.57 -1.61 18.49
CA ILE A 213 -3.83 -1.71 17.04
C ILE A 213 -4.06 -0.31 16.46
N CYS A 214 -4.99 0.46 17.04
CA CYS A 214 -5.30 1.80 16.56
C CYS A 214 -4.08 2.73 16.63
N ASN A 215 -3.33 2.69 17.73
CA ASN A 215 -2.09 3.46 17.91
C ASN A 215 -1.04 3.09 16.88
N THR A 216 -0.87 1.79 16.60
CA THR A 216 0.08 1.31 15.60
C THR A 216 -0.31 1.73 14.19
N ILE A 217 -1.61 1.66 13.84
CA ILE A 217 -2.13 2.16 12.56
C ILE A 217 -1.85 3.66 12.43
N LEU A 218 -2.20 4.47 13.44
CA LEU A 218 -2.00 5.92 13.42
C LEU A 218 -0.51 6.29 13.30
N ARG A 219 0.34 5.69 14.14
CA ARG A 219 1.78 5.95 14.15
C ARG A 219 2.40 5.63 12.79
N HIS A 220 2.15 4.43 12.25
CA HIS A 220 2.73 4.06 10.97
C HIS A 220 2.14 4.81 9.78
N THR A 221 0.87 5.22 9.86
CA THR A 221 0.26 6.10 8.84
C THR A 221 1.01 7.43 8.82
N ARG A 222 1.18 8.09 9.97
CA ARG A 222 1.92 9.35 10.08
C ARG A 222 3.35 9.20 9.57
N GLU A 223 4.08 8.19 10.03
CA GLU A 223 5.48 7.96 9.62
C GLU A 223 5.62 7.74 8.10
N ARG A 224 4.75 6.91 7.51
CA ARG A 224 4.91 6.48 6.10
C ARG A 224 4.35 7.47 5.10
N PHE A 225 3.37 8.28 5.48
CA PHE A 225 2.76 9.30 4.63
C PHE A 225 3.28 10.72 4.91
N ASN A 226 4.22 10.91 5.84
CA ASN A 226 4.80 12.22 6.15
C ASN A 226 5.55 12.85 4.95
N PHE A 227 6.28 12.04 4.19
CA PHE A 227 7.07 12.54 3.07
C PHE A 227 6.28 12.47 1.76
N THR A 228 5.91 13.64 1.23
CA THR A 228 5.18 13.78 -0.05
C THR A 228 5.90 14.68 -1.05
N ASP A 229 7.08 15.21 -0.72
CA ASP A 229 7.79 16.19 -1.56
C ASP A 229 8.18 15.63 -2.92
N HIS A 230 8.45 14.32 -3.02
CA HIS A 230 8.68 13.65 -4.31
C HIS A 230 7.49 13.78 -5.28
N LEU A 231 6.25 13.92 -4.81
CA LEU A 231 5.09 14.18 -5.68
C LEU A 231 5.10 15.61 -6.22
N VAL A 232 5.45 16.58 -5.37
CA VAL A 232 5.62 17.98 -5.78
C VAL A 232 6.71 18.06 -6.84
N CYS A 233 7.85 17.42 -6.59
CA CYS A 233 8.98 17.36 -7.53
C CYS A 233 8.61 16.69 -8.85
N ALA A 234 7.80 15.63 -8.82
CA ALA A 234 7.36 14.93 -10.02
C ALA A 234 6.53 15.81 -10.98
N THR A 235 5.90 16.88 -10.48
CA THR A 235 5.17 17.85 -11.34
C THR A 235 6.08 18.65 -12.25
N LEU A 236 7.39 18.75 -11.95
CA LEU A 236 8.39 19.34 -12.85
C LEU A 236 8.66 18.46 -14.08
N LEU A 237 8.35 17.17 -14.01
CA LEU A 237 8.61 16.20 -15.08
C LEU A 237 7.32 15.71 -15.75
N GLN A 238 6.19 16.35 -15.46
CA GLN A 238 4.89 16.03 -16.05
C GLN A 238 4.77 16.67 -17.43
N GLY A 239 4.91 15.85 -18.49
CA GLY A 239 4.92 16.32 -19.88
C GLY A 239 3.65 17.06 -20.30
N ASP A 240 2.50 16.71 -19.73
CA ASP A 240 1.22 17.39 -19.93
C ASP A 240 1.23 18.86 -19.44
N ARG A 241 2.17 19.22 -18.56
CA ARG A 241 2.32 20.56 -18.01
C ARG A 241 3.48 21.35 -18.62
N PHE A 242 4.24 20.79 -19.56
CA PHE A 242 5.42 21.46 -20.11
C PHE A 242 5.09 22.74 -20.86
N GLU A 243 3.94 22.82 -21.52
CA GLU A 243 3.52 24.06 -22.19
C GLU A 243 3.19 25.17 -21.18
N GLU A 244 2.51 24.81 -20.09
CA GLU A 244 2.22 25.73 -18.98
C GLU A 244 3.52 26.22 -18.32
N HIS A 245 4.43 25.27 -18.01
CA HIS A 245 5.71 25.57 -17.37
C HIS A 245 6.67 26.36 -18.28
N HIS A 246 6.54 26.25 -19.60
CA HIS A 246 7.29 27.07 -20.55
C HIS A 246 6.82 28.53 -20.52
N GLY A 247 5.50 28.76 -20.44
CA GLY A 247 4.91 30.10 -20.35
C GLY A 247 5.15 30.76 -18.98
N SER A 248 5.12 29.97 -17.90
CA SER A 248 5.42 30.42 -16.54
C SER A 248 6.18 29.34 -15.77
N PHE A 249 7.48 29.55 -15.56
CA PHE A 249 8.31 28.57 -14.86
C PHE A 249 7.85 28.37 -13.40
N PRO A 250 7.67 27.12 -12.93
CA PRO A 250 7.14 26.81 -11.59
C PRO A 250 8.22 26.99 -10.50
N GLU A 251 8.54 28.25 -10.18
CA GLU A 251 9.61 28.59 -9.24
C GLU A 251 9.37 28.03 -7.83
N GLU A 252 8.13 28.06 -7.33
CA GLU A 252 7.78 27.52 -6.00
C GLU A 252 8.03 26.01 -5.89
N VAL A 253 7.76 25.27 -6.97
CA VAL A 253 7.97 23.83 -7.05
C VAL A 253 9.47 23.53 -7.12
N LEU A 254 10.25 24.34 -7.85
CA LEU A 254 11.71 24.23 -7.88
C LEU A 254 12.31 24.46 -6.48
N GLN A 255 11.91 25.52 -5.77
CA GLN A 255 12.40 25.81 -4.42
C GLN A 255 12.05 24.67 -3.45
N SER A 256 10.82 24.13 -3.53
CA SER A 256 10.41 22.96 -2.75
C SER A 256 11.25 21.72 -3.08
N THR A 257 11.60 21.53 -4.35
CA THR A 257 12.45 20.43 -4.83
C THR A 257 13.87 20.54 -4.27
N LEU A 258 14.46 21.74 -4.28
CA LEU A 258 15.81 21.96 -3.74
C LEU A 258 15.86 21.81 -2.22
N LYS A 259 14.77 22.16 -1.52
CA LYS A 259 14.63 21.89 -0.08
C LYS A 259 14.56 20.39 0.21
N ALA A 260 13.84 19.63 -0.61
CA ALA A 260 13.70 18.18 -0.47
C ALA A 260 14.97 17.42 -0.89
N TYR A 261 15.70 17.95 -1.88
CA TYR A 261 16.89 17.36 -2.45
C TYR A 261 18.05 18.38 -2.50
N PRO A 262 18.69 18.69 -1.36
CA PRO A 262 19.72 19.73 -1.27
C PRO A 262 20.98 19.48 -2.10
N MET A 263 21.17 18.25 -2.61
CA MET A 263 22.30 17.90 -3.47
C MET A 263 22.16 18.39 -4.91
N LEU A 264 20.96 18.81 -5.35
CA LEU A 264 20.72 19.30 -6.71
C LEU A 264 21.20 20.74 -6.85
N ASN A 265 21.84 21.05 -7.97
CA ASN A 265 22.21 22.43 -8.30
C ASN A 265 21.01 23.18 -8.89
N GLY A 266 20.37 24.05 -8.10
CA GLY A 266 19.18 24.79 -8.51
C GLY A 266 19.33 25.62 -9.79
N SER A 267 20.47 26.28 -9.98
CA SER A 267 20.72 27.12 -11.16
C SER A 267 20.81 26.29 -12.44
N LYS A 268 21.48 25.14 -12.35
CA LYS A 268 21.67 24.21 -13.47
C LYS A 268 20.38 23.44 -13.76
N LEU A 269 19.71 22.92 -12.73
CA LEU A 269 18.41 22.26 -12.85
C LEU A 269 17.35 23.17 -13.50
N LYS A 270 17.29 24.45 -13.11
CA LYS A 270 16.38 25.43 -13.73
C LYS A 270 16.66 25.61 -15.21
N THR A 271 17.92 25.73 -15.58
CA THR A 271 18.36 25.89 -16.97
C THR A 271 17.99 24.67 -17.81
N GLU A 272 18.30 23.48 -17.29
CA GLU A 272 17.97 22.20 -17.92
C GLU A 272 16.46 22.02 -18.11
N LEU A 273 15.65 22.25 -17.08
CA LEU A 273 14.19 22.17 -17.16
C LEU A 273 13.61 23.19 -18.14
N SER A 274 14.12 24.41 -18.17
CA SER A 274 13.68 25.44 -19.11
C SER A 274 13.93 25.01 -20.57
N LEU A 275 15.07 24.38 -20.84
CA LEU A 275 15.38 23.80 -22.15
C LEU A 275 14.42 22.64 -22.49
N ILE A 276 14.14 21.77 -21.52
CA ILE A 276 13.19 20.64 -21.70
C ILE A 276 11.80 21.16 -22.05
N TYR A 277 11.29 22.17 -21.33
CA TYR A 277 9.95 22.74 -21.58
C TYR A 277 9.86 23.44 -22.94
N SER A 278 10.97 24.02 -23.42
CA SER A 278 11.02 24.75 -24.69
C SER A 278 10.99 23.85 -25.94
N LYS A 279 11.51 22.62 -25.86
CA LYS A 279 11.63 21.74 -27.02
C LYS A 279 10.44 20.79 -27.17
N ALA A 280 9.88 20.74 -28.37
CA ALA A 280 8.75 19.86 -28.70
C ALA A 280 9.08 18.36 -28.56
N GLU A 281 10.34 17.98 -28.77
CA GLU A 281 10.82 16.58 -28.66
C GLU A 281 10.58 15.97 -27.28
N PHE A 282 10.66 16.77 -26.22
CA PHE A 282 10.43 16.29 -24.85
C PHE A 282 8.96 16.31 -24.43
N ARG A 283 8.07 16.99 -25.18
CA ARG A 283 6.63 17.05 -24.87
C ARG A 283 5.91 15.70 -25.04
N ALA A 284 6.50 14.79 -25.81
CA ALA A 284 5.98 13.43 -25.98
C ALA A 284 6.24 12.52 -24.75
N CYS A 285 7.10 12.93 -23.81
CA CYS A 285 7.44 12.12 -22.64
C CYS A 285 6.37 12.25 -21.55
N CYS A 286 5.82 11.12 -21.08
CA CYS A 286 4.76 11.07 -20.07
C CYS A 286 5.29 10.84 -18.64
N GLY A 287 6.37 11.54 -18.26
CA GLY A 287 6.92 11.52 -16.90
C GLY A 287 8.41 11.25 -16.82
N ALA A 288 8.88 11.09 -15.57
CA ALA A 288 10.30 10.85 -15.26
C ALA A 288 10.89 9.58 -15.92
N VAL A 289 10.08 8.55 -16.18
CA VAL A 289 10.52 7.29 -16.81
C VAL A 289 10.91 7.54 -18.26
N ASP A 290 9.99 8.13 -19.03
CA ASP A 290 10.16 8.36 -20.45
C ASP A 290 11.29 9.36 -20.71
N LEU A 291 11.38 10.41 -19.89
CA LEU A 291 12.48 11.37 -19.95
C LEU A 291 13.83 10.71 -19.67
N PHE A 292 13.91 9.88 -18.62
CA PHE A 292 15.14 9.16 -18.32
C PHE A 292 15.53 8.19 -19.43
N GLN A 293 14.56 7.46 -19.98
CA GLN A 293 14.81 6.55 -21.11
C GLN A 293 15.29 7.31 -22.34
N LEU A 294 14.68 8.45 -22.67
CA LEU A 294 15.12 9.30 -23.78
C LEU A 294 16.54 9.82 -23.57
N PHE A 295 16.90 10.24 -22.35
CA PHE A 295 18.26 10.68 -22.04
C PHE A 295 19.29 9.54 -22.13
N MET A 296 18.91 8.33 -21.72
CA MET A 296 19.76 7.13 -21.86
C MET A 296 19.96 6.75 -23.33
N GLU A 297 18.89 6.73 -24.12
CA GLU A 297 18.91 6.33 -25.54
C GLU A 297 19.71 7.30 -26.41
N ASN A 298 19.72 8.60 -26.06
CA ASN A 298 20.39 9.65 -26.81
C ASN A 298 21.72 10.11 -26.19
N ASN A 299 22.23 9.44 -25.16
CA ASN A 299 23.46 9.81 -24.43
C ASN A 299 23.47 11.27 -23.91
N LEU A 300 22.31 11.77 -23.48
CA LEU A 300 22.15 13.16 -23.02
C LEU A 300 22.40 13.34 -21.51
N GLN A 301 22.88 12.29 -20.84
CA GLN A 301 23.03 12.25 -19.37
C GLN A 301 24.04 13.29 -18.86
N ASP A 302 25.10 13.56 -19.61
CA ASP A 302 26.11 14.56 -19.24
C ASP A 302 25.64 16.00 -19.54
N VAL A 303 24.78 16.16 -20.56
CA VAL A 303 24.18 17.44 -20.96
C VAL A 303 23.11 17.88 -19.96
N PHE A 304 22.30 16.93 -19.48
CA PHE A 304 21.28 17.13 -18.47
C PHE A 304 21.70 16.45 -17.16
N SER A 305 22.81 16.89 -16.56
CA SER A 305 23.36 16.18 -15.40
C SER A 305 22.47 16.30 -14.15
N GLU A 306 21.74 17.41 -14.00
CA GLU A 306 20.84 17.60 -12.85
C GLU A 306 19.46 16.97 -13.07
N THR A 307 19.04 16.76 -14.31
CA THR A 307 17.72 16.21 -14.64
C THR A 307 17.79 14.73 -15.02
N GLY A 308 18.71 14.36 -15.91
CA GLY A 308 18.81 13.06 -16.55
C GLY A 308 19.87 12.12 -16.00
N GLU A 309 20.88 12.63 -15.28
CA GLU A 309 21.85 11.75 -14.63
C GLU A 309 21.18 10.89 -13.55
N ARG A 310 21.82 9.78 -13.23
CA ARG A 310 21.40 8.87 -12.15
C ARG A 310 21.24 9.57 -10.79
N LYS A 311 22.01 10.61 -10.51
CA LYS A 311 21.90 11.44 -9.31
C LYS A 311 20.97 12.65 -9.47
N GLY A 312 20.53 12.91 -10.69
CA GLY A 312 19.60 13.97 -11.04
C GLY A 312 18.14 13.64 -10.70
N LEU A 313 17.26 14.60 -10.99
CA LEU A 313 15.85 14.59 -10.62
C LEU A 313 15.10 13.34 -11.11
N CYS A 314 15.33 12.89 -12.35
CA CYS A 314 14.73 11.66 -12.86
C CYS A 314 15.19 10.44 -12.06
N GLY A 315 16.49 10.29 -11.80
CA GLY A 315 17.02 9.18 -11.01
C GLY A 315 16.47 9.13 -9.58
N LEU A 316 16.36 10.30 -8.94
CA LEU A 316 15.78 10.44 -7.60
C LEU A 316 14.30 10.02 -7.57
N LEU A 317 13.50 10.46 -8.54
CA LEU A 317 12.08 10.13 -8.61
C LEU A 317 11.80 8.68 -9.03
N LEU A 318 12.62 8.13 -9.93
CA LEU A 318 12.52 6.74 -10.37
C LEU A 318 12.88 5.76 -9.26
N SER A 319 13.84 6.12 -8.41
CA SER A 319 14.16 5.35 -7.22
C SER A 319 12.97 5.18 -6.24
N GLY A 320 12.01 6.12 -6.29
CA GLY A 320 10.74 6.07 -5.59
C GLY A 320 9.59 5.40 -6.35
N ARG A 321 9.62 5.30 -7.69
CA ARG A 321 8.54 4.72 -8.52
C ARG A 321 8.79 3.29 -9.05
N MET A 322 10.01 2.75 -8.94
CA MET A 322 10.46 1.45 -9.48
C MET A 322 9.71 0.17 -9.02
N ASN A 323 8.54 0.28 -8.38
CA ASN A 323 7.77 -0.84 -7.86
C ASN A 323 6.41 -1.09 -8.59
N GLU A 324 6.04 -0.30 -9.61
CA GLU A 324 4.80 -0.55 -10.38
C GLU A 324 4.97 -1.58 -11.50
N THR A 325 6.13 -1.63 -12.16
CA THR A 325 6.52 -2.73 -13.04
C THR A 325 7.65 -3.50 -12.37
N GLY A 326 7.56 -4.84 -12.39
CA GLY A 326 8.61 -5.70 -11.84
C GLY A 326 9.98 -5.31 -12.39
N ALA A 327 11.03 -5.58 -11.62
CA ALA A 327 12.44 -5.23 -11.87
C ALA A 327 13.08 -5.73 -13.19
N GLY A 328 12.28 -6.14 -14.18
CA GLY A 328 12.69 -6.55 -15.52
C GLY A 328 13.04 -5.39 -16.45
N ASP A 329 12.45 -4.21 -16.28
CA ASP A 329 12.63 -3.12 -17.27
C ASP A 329 14.04 -2.52 -17.24
N LEU A 330 14.69 -2.42 -16.07
CA LEU A 330 16.10 -1.97 -15.99
C LEU A 330 17.10 -2.98 -16.53
N ARG A 331 16.83 -4.29 -16.45
CA ARG A 331 17.71 -5.32 -17.05
C ARG A 331 17.58 -5.37 -18.56
N LYS A 332 16.40 -5.01 -19.10
CA LYS A 332 16.20 -4.83 -20.53
C LYS A 332 16.86 -3.53 -21.03
N LEU A 333 16.76 -2.45 -20.25
CA LEU A 333 17.43 -1.17 -20.52
C LEU A 333 18.97 -1.25 -20.47
N GLN A 334 19.54 -2.17 -19.69
CA GLN A 334 20.99 -2.43 -19.67
C GLN A 334 21.52 -3.13 -20.94
N ASN A 335 20.65 -3.75 -21.74
CA ASN A 335 21.04 -4.64 -22.85
C ASN A 335 20.54 -4.20 -24.23
N SER A 336 19.93 -3.02 -24.35
CA SER A 336 19.47 -2.50 -25.65
C SER A 336 20.60 -1.71 -26.34
N PRO A 337 20.97 -2.05 -27.59
CA PRO A 337 21.96 -1.27 -28.34
C PRO A 337 21.39 0.12 -28.67
N PRO A 338 22.24 1.17 -28.72
CA PRO A 338 21.81 2.52 -29.07
C PRO A 338 21.24 2.53 -30.49
N ARG A 339 20.03 3.09 -30.66
CA ARG A 339 19.52 3.45 -31.97
C ARG A 339 19.97 4.87 -32.28
N ASN A 340 20.79 5.03 -33.30
CA ASN A 340 21.20 6.32 -33.82
C ASN A 340 19.96 7.08 -34.29
N ILE A 341 19.55 8.09 -33.53
CA ILE A 341 18.82 9.22 -34.07
C ILE A 341 19.90 10.22 -34.49
N GLU A 342 20.09 10.38 -35.80
CA GLU A 342 20.95 11.43 -36.34
C GLU A 342 20.34 12.79 -35.99
N LEU A 343 20.91 13.45 -34.98
CA LEU A 343 20.72 14.88 -34.77
C LEU A 343 21.37 15.62 -35.96
N PRO A 344 20.65 16.52 -36.66
CA PRO A 344 21.23 17.29 -37.75
C PRO A 344 22.37 18.17 -37.21
N SER A 345 23.56 17.88 -37.71
CA SER A 345 24.82 18.54 -37.39
C SER A 345 24.86 19.94 -38.01
N SER A 346 24.23 20.91 -37.35
CA SER A 346 24.53 22.32 -37.59
C SER A 346 24.14 23.17 -36.38
N THR A 347 24.97 24.16 -36.07
CA THR A 347 24.81 25.21 -35.04
C THR A 347 25.13 24.87 -33.58
N LEU A 348 26.35 24.39 -33.33
CA LEU A 348 27.10 24.75 -32.11
C LEU A 348 28.54 25.16 -32.49
N SER A 349 28.66 26.28 -33.18
CA SER A 349 29.90 27.06 -33.23
C SER A 349 29.53 28.51 -32.96
N GLY A 350 29.56 28.87 -31.69
CA GLY A 350 29.33 30.21 -31.18
C GLY A 350 30.12 30.34 -29.88
N ARG A 351 31.39 30.66 -30.04
CA ARG A 351 32.38 30.89 -28.97
C ARG A 351 31.82 31.80 -27.89
N LEU A 352 31.93 31.41 -26.63
CA LEU A 352 32.15 32.32 -25.52
C LEU A 352 33.13 31.67 -24.52
N ASN A 353 34.31 32.27 -24.46
CA ASN A 353 35.23 32.28 -23.32
C ASN A 353 36.25 33.40 -23.61
N PRO A 354 36.70 34.18 -22.61
CA PRO A 354 36.03 34.63 -21.39
C PRO A 354 35.18 35.89 -21.60
#